data_AF-A0A812PNG9-F1
#
_entry.id   AF-A0A812PNG9-F1
#
_cell.length_a   1.000
_cell.length_b   1.000
_cell.length_c   1.000
_cell.angle_alpha   90.00
_cell.angle_beta   90.00
_cell.angle_gamma   90.00
#
_symmetry.space_group_name_H-M   'P 1'
#
loop_
_entity.id
_entity.type
_entity.pdbx_description
1 polymer ?
#
loop_
_entity_poly.entity_id
_entity_poly.type
_entity_poly.pdbx_seq_one_letter_code
_entity_poly.pdbx_strand_id
1 'polypeptide(L)'
;MCATHAQCSSSQSCRETDLELQLPLLPKPPSARQALLLRECIVEGLLDRVAVSCPDLGNRAYICADLGRERPVFIHTSSNAFRHRPHPSVLVFNEIISTHKHFMRDCVTVDPLQLAKRAAAGGCPLLQLGEFLPVPAPRYLSEQDKVLAFASPLYAPLAYSLPTVEVDVPSESNFRYKVFAKALLEGMVVRGLPCQDKLLARPTLLLHAPTNPRVSAVVSPLWQFRVGSRSQLLAKWRPVILTKGLTQGTSTASAQDGAESKRQRKEDPSWKQRAWIALNHHQIPYEYVEALTLKLEPGQTLKDAKGYEKHPLLLKHHPSGLVPTIVRADESQPAVYESLTCIEFADDLAEKSKRAGPRPLLPEDPVLRARARIWASWADKNISSNFYAILVPTDVERRREGHAKLVAALQKLQDNLRGPFFFGDDLSIVDIAALPWCYRIFTCGIIGRYRDASFSFDLTGLAPLQAWLDACLALPAVQQTLPDPERLVDTYKRYADGTAESKVGAAVRAGKSAHEHE
;
A
#
# COMPACT_ATOMS: atom_id res chain seq x y z
N MET A 1 52.84 -21.82 -5.29
CA MET A 1 51.38 -22.05 -5.18
C MET A 1 50.89 -22.04 -3.72
N CYS A 2 51.53 -22.75 -2.77
CA CYS A 2 51.04 -22.79 -1.38
C CYS A 2 51.08 -21.44 -0.62
N ALA A 3 52.10 -20.60 -0.84
CA ALA A 3 52.22 -19.31 -0.15
C ALA A 3 51.13 -18.29 -0.55
N THR A 4 50.79 -18.24 -1.84
CA THR A 4 49.73 -17.36 -2.37
C THR A 4 48.34 -17.83 -1.97
N HIS A 5 48.13 -19.15 -1.88
CA HIS A 5 46.86 -19.73 -1.46
C HIS A 5 46.54 -19.38 0.00
N ALA A 6 47.55 -19.38 0.88
CA ALA A 6 47.41 -19.02 2.29
C ALA A 6 47.05 -17.53 2.51
N GLN A 7 47.60 -16.63 1.70
CA GLN A 7 47.32 -15.18 1.76
C GLN A 7 45.91 -14.82 1.26
N CYS A 8 45.38 -15.52 0.25
CA CYS A 8 43.99 -15.33 -0.19
C CYS A 8 42.98 -15.89 0.83
N SER A 9 43.28 -17.03 1.45
CA SER A 9 42.39 -17.63 2.46
C SER A 9 42.32 -16.79 3.74
N SER A 10 43.41 -16.17 4.18
CA SER A 10 43.41 -15.30 5.37
C SER A 10 42.70 -13.96 5.12
N SER A 11 42.73 -13.43 3.90
CA SER A 11 42.04 -12.18 3.56
C SER A 11 40.53 -12.34 3.33
N GLN A 12 40.07 -13.53 2.89
CA GLN A 12 38.63 -13.84 2.83
C GLN A 12 38.02 -14.16 4.20
N SER A 13 38.76 -14.77 5.13
CA SER A 13 38.23 -15.15 6.45
C SER A 13 38.01 -13.96 7.41
N CYS A 14 38.50 -12.76 7.11
CA CYS A 14 38.29 -11.59 7.97
C CYS A 14 36.84 -11.05 7.98
N ARG A 15 35.90 -11.65 7.23
CA ARG A 15 34.48 -11.24 7.19
C ARG A 15 33.50 -12.23 7.79
N GLU A 16 33.93 -13.46 8.11
CA GLU A 16 33.09 -14.48 8.73
C GLU A 16 33.78 -14.94 10.01
N THR A 17 33.13 -14.68 11.15
CA THR A 17 33.62 -15.04 12.49
C THR A 17 33.77 -16.56 12.67
N ASP A 18 34.88 -16.94 13.30
CA ASP A 18 35.19 -18.24 13.93
C ASP A 18 35.29 -19.49 13.06
N LEU A 19 36.33 -19.58 12.22
CA LEU A 19 36.83 -20.87 11.72
C LEU A 19 38.35 -20.97 11.94
N GLU A 20 38.77 -21.75 12.95
CA GLU A 20 40.16 -22.18 13.12
C GLU A 20 40.59 -23.05 11.93
N LEU A 21 41.36 -22.48 11.01
CA LEU A 21 41.89 -23.18 9.84
C LEU A 21 43.20 -23.90 10.19
N GLN A 22 43.14 -25.22 10.40
CA GLN A 22 44.32 -26.08 10.48
C GLN A 22 44.91 -26.32 9.07
N LEU A 23 46.15 -25.91 8.85
CA LEU A 23 46.95 -26.20 7.65
C LEU A 23 47.65 -27.58 7.80
N PRO A 24 47.85 -28.37 6.73
CA PRO A 24 47.74 -28.01 5.31
C PRO A 24 46.42 -28.49 4.69
N LEU A 25 45.67 -27.54 4.12
CA LEU A 25 44.46 -27.80 3.36
C LEU A 25 44.85 -28.27 1.96
N LEU A 26 45.13 -29.56 1.78
CA LEU A 26 45.03 -30.15 0.44
C LEU A 26 43.54 -30.27 0.11
N PRO A 27 42.99 -29.46 -0.81
CA PRO A 27 41.59 -29.54 -1.14
C PRO A 27 41.31 -30.91 -1.75
N LYS A 28 40.22 -31.54 -1.30
CA LYS A 28 39.71 -32.75 -1.95
C LYS A 28 39.37 -32.43 -3.41
N PRO A 29 39.51 -33.38 -4.36
CA PRO A 29 39.06 -33.19 -5.72
C PRO A 29 37.60 -32.70 -5.74
N PRO A 30 37.28 -31.66 -6.54
CA PRO A 30 35.94 -31.09 -6.56
C PRO A 30 34.93 -32.11 -7.10
N SER A 31 33.73 -32.12 -6.53
CA SER A 31 32.59 -32.80 -7.12
C SER A 31 32.21 -32.19 -8.49
N ALA A 32 31.46 -32.92 -9.31
CA ALA A 32 31.00 -32.43 -10.62
C ALA A 32 30.26 -31.08 -10.52
N ARG A 33 29.42 -30.90 -9.48
CA ARG A 33 28.71 -29.63 -9.22
C ARG A 33 29.69 -28.51 -8.84
N GLN A 34 30.67 -28.79 -7.98
CA GLN A 34 31.68 -27.80 -7.60
C GLN A 34 32.54 -27.40 -8.81
N ALA A 35 32.90 -28.34 -9.68
CA ALA A 35 33.66 -28.04 -10.90
C ALA A 35 32.87 -27.13 -11.87
N LEU A 36 31.54 -27.34 -12.00
CA LEU A 36 30.67 -26.46 -12.78
C LEU A 36 30.61 -25.05 -12.18
N LEU A 37 30.41 -24.93 -10.87
CA LEU A 37 30.38 -23.63 -10.19
C LEU A 37 31.73 -22.90 -10.27
N LEU A 38 32.85 -23.61 -10.12
CA LEU A 38 34.19 -23.04 -10.29
C LEU A 38 34.38 -22.53 -11.71
N ARG A 39 33.89 -23.26 -12.71
CA ARG A 39 33.93 -22.81 -14.11
C ARG A 39 33.10 -21.55 -14.31
N GLU A 40 31.90 -21.46 -13.73
CA GLU A 40 31.08 -20.25 -13.77
C GLU A 40 31.81 -19.06 -13.13
N CYS A 41 32.44 -19.25 -11.96
CA CYS A 41 33.24 -18.21 -11.31
C CYS A 41 34.41 -17.71 -12.16
N ILE A 42 35.13 -18.63 -12.84
CA ILE A 42 36.24 -18.28 -13.73
C ILE A 42 35.71 -17.49 -14.93
N VAL A 43 34.59 -17.91 -15.52
CA VAL A 43 33.99 -17.21 -16.66
C VAL A 43 33.57 -15.79 -16.27
N GLU A 44 32.94 -15.61 -15.11
CA GLU A 44 32.59 -14.27 -14.59
C GLU A 44 33.81 -13.37 -14.43
N GLY A 45 34.92 -13.91 -13.92
CA GLY A 45 36.16 -13.16 -13.73
C GLY A 45 36.89 -12.79 -15.03
N LEU A 46 36.60 -13.50 -16.13
CA LEU A 46 37.28 -13.35 -17.43
C LEU A 46 36.31 -12.90 -18.54
N LEU A 47 35.20 -12.24 -18.20
CA LEU A 47 34.23 -11.74 -19.18
C LEU A 47 34.80 -10.64 -20.10
N ASP A 48 35.89 -10.00 -19.71
CA ASP A 48 36.67 -9.07 -20.56
C ASP A 48 37.46 -9.81 -21.65
N ARG A 49 37.77 -11.09 -21.45
CA ARG A 49 38.61 -11.92 -22.33
C ARG A 49 37.84 -13.07 -22.96
N VAL A 50 36.76 -12.73 -23.67
CA VAL A 50 35.99 -13.70 -24.46
C VAL A 50 36.53 -13.75 -25.89
N ALA A 51 36.68 -14.97 -26.40
CA ALA A 51 37.00 -15.23 -27.79
C ALA A 51 35.89 -16.02 -28.49
N VAL A 52 35.56 -15.62 -29.71
CA VAL A 52 34.49 -16.19 -30.52
C VAL A 52 35.08 -16.80 -31.77
N SER A 53 34.64 -18.00 -32.14
CA SER A 53 35.09 -18.66 -33.38
C SER A 53 34.63 -17.88 -34.60
N CYS A 54 35.56 -17.57 -35.50
CA CYS A 54 35.31 -16.88 -36.75
C CYS A 54 35.92 -17.69 -37.90
N PRO A 55 35.13 -18.58 -38.52
CA PRO A 55 35.59 -19.41 -39.63
C PRO A 55 36.10 -18.62 -40.84
N ASP A 56 35.60 -17.39 -41.03
CA ASP A 56 35.94 -16.52 -42.17
C ASP A 56 37.41 -16.10 -42.20
N LEU A 57 38.05 -16.01 -41.03
CA LEU A 57 39.48 -15.64 -40.90
C LEU A 57 40.42 -16.84 -40.99
N GLY A 58 39.89 -18.05 -41.16
CA GLY A 58 40.65 -19.27 -41.34
C GLY A 58 40.24 -20.41 -40.43
N ASN A 59 40.80 -21.59 -40.69
CA ASN A 59 40.46 -22.79 -39.95
C ASN A 59 40.93 -22.68 -38.48
N ARG A 60 40.00 -22.86 -37.54
CA ARG A 60 40.21 -22.76 -36.07
C ARG A 60 40.62 -21.36 -35.59
N ALA A 61 40.28 -20.31 -36.35
CA ALA A 61 40.50 -18.93 -35.94
C ALA A 61 39.41 -18.46 -34.96
N TYR A 62 39.84 -17.65 -34.00
CA TYR A 62 38.99 -16.92 -33.06
C TYR A 62 39.28 -15.43 -33.14
N ILE A 63 38.29 -14.61 -32.78
CA ILE A 63 38.41 -13.17 -32.60
C ILE A 63 38.26 -12.82 -31.12
N CYS A 64 39.03 -11.84 -30.63
CA CYS A 64 38.93 -11.30 -29.27
C CYS A 64 38.98 -9.77 -29.30
N ALA A 65 38.49 -9.13 -28.24
CA ALA A 65 38.42 -7.67 -28.17
C ALA A 65 39.82 -7.02 -28.19
N ASP A 66 40.79 -7.63 -27.52
CA ASP A 66 42.16 -7.10 -27.37
C ASP A 66 42.91 -6.92 -28.71
N LEU A 67 42.68 -7.83 -29.66
CA LEU A 67 43.39 -7.82 -30.96
C LEU A 67 42.54 -7.25 -32.10
N GLY A 68 41.25 -7.03 -31.87
CA GLY A 68 40.27 -6.60 -32.86
C GLY A 68 39.78 -7.73 -33.77
N ARG A 69 38.93 -7.39 -34.76
CA ARG A 69 38.35 -8.37 -35.70
C ARG A 69 39.30 -8.83 -36.82
N GLU A 70 40.38 -8.09 -37.07
CA GLU A 70 41.27 -8.36 -38.22
C GLU A 70 42.36 -9.39 -37.92
N ARG A 71 42.72 -9.57 -36.65
CA ARG A 71 43.83 -10.43 -36.24
C ARG A 71 43.31 -11.72 -35.60
N PRO A 72 43.41 -12.87 -36.28
CA PRO A 72 42.93 -14.13 -35.75
C PRO A 72 43.83 -14.64 -34.61
N VAL A 73 43.20 -15.27 -33.63
CA VAL A 73 43.84 -15.89 -32.48
C VAL A 73 43.52 -17.38 -32.45
N PHE A 74 44.49 -18.20 -32.05
CA PHE A 74 44.35 -19.65 -32.04
C PHE A 74 44.48 -20.21 -30.62
N ILE A 75 43.87 -21.36 -30.34
CA ILE A 75 44.05 -22.03 -29.04
C ILE A 75 45.47 -22.62 -28.99
N HIS A 76 46.22 -22.32 -27.94
CA HIS A 76 47.54 -22.90 -27.72
C HIS A 76 47.45 -24.41 -27.42
N THR A 77 48.41 -25.20 -27.91
CA THR A 77 48.44 -26.67 -27.77
C THR A 77 48.48 -27.15 -26.31
N SER A 78 48.96 -26.31 -25.39
CA SER A 78 48.99 -26.60 -23.95
C SER A 78 47.64 -26.44 -23.25
N SER A 79 46.67 -25.76 -23.86
CA SER A 79 45.34 -25.60 -23.26
C SER A 79 44.53 -26.89 -23.42
N ASN A 80 43.82 -27.29 -22.37
CA ASN A 80 42.88 -28.42 -22.44
C ASN A 80 41.81 -28.21 -23.53
N ALA A 81 41.39 -26.96 -23.77
CA ALA A 81 40.46 -26.60 -24.83
C ALA A 81 40.93 -27.03 -26.23
N PHE A 82 42.25 -27.13 -26.45
CA PHE A 82 42.82 -27.53 -27.74
C PHE A 82 42.43 -28.94 -28.16
N ARG A 83 42.14 -29.83 -27.19
CA ARG A 83 41.80 -31.24 -27.45
C ARG A 83 40.31 -31.45 -27.72
N HIS A 84 39.44 -30.48 -27.42
CA HIS A 84 38.00 -30.63 -27.64
C HIS A 84 37.65 -30.68 -29.13
N ARG A 85 36.84 -31.67 -29.53
CA ARG A 85 36.28 -31.80 -30.89
C ARG A 85 34.77 -32.04 -30.77
N PRO A 86 33.91 -31.24 -31.42
CA PRO A 86 34.23 -30.05 -32.21
C PRO A 86 34.85 -28.92 -31.35
N HIS A 87 35.53 -27.98 -32.01
CA HIS A 87 36.07 -26.82 -31.32
C HIS A 87 34.93 -25.94 -30.77
N PRO A 88 35.07 -25.39 -29.56
CA PRO A 88 34.03 -24.59 -28.93
C PRO A 88 33.77 -23.29 -29.73
N SER A 89 32.50 -22.89 -29.86
CA SER A 89 32.14 -21.64 -30.54
C SER A 89 32.56 -20.41 -29.75
N VAL A 90 32.49 -20.48 -28.41
CA VAL A 90 32.87 -19.40 -27.50
C VAL A 90 33.74 -19.97 -26.38
N LEU A 91 34.79 -19.23 -26.03
CA LEU A 91 35.70 -19.57 -24.94
C LEU A 91 36.17 -18.30 -24.23
N VAL A 92 36.61 -18.44 -22.99
CA VAL A 92 37.37 -17.41 -22.28
C VAL A 92 38.83 -17.83 -22.18
N PHE A 93 39.74 -16.88 -22.15
CA PHE A 93 41.17 -17.12 -22.05
C PHE A 93 41.80 -16.25 -20.97
N ASN A 94 42.92 -16.70 -20.41
CA ASN A 94 43.65 -15.92 -19.42
C ASN A 94 44.65 -14.97 -20.09
N GLU A 95 45.48 -15.50 -21.00
CA GLU A 95 46.60 -14.77 -21.58
C GLU A 95 46.72 -15.01 -23.09
N ILE A 96 47.25 -14.02 -23.80
CA ILE A 96 47.60 -14.12 -25.23
C ILE A 96 49.12 -14.05 -25.35
N ILE A 97 49.71 -15.05 -26.01
CA ILE A 97 51.11 -15.04 -26.40
C ILE A 97 51.20 -14.76 -27.90
N SER A 98 51.97 -13.74 -28.25
CA SER A 98 52.23 -13.37 -29.64
C SER A 98 53.62 -13.83 -30.06
N THR A 99 53.68 -14.71 -31.07
CA THR A 99 54.93 -15.09 -31.75
C THR A 99 54.82 -14.66 -33.22
N HIS A 100 54.85 -15.61 -34.17
CA HIS A 100 54.45 -15.38 -35.56
C HIS A 100 52.92 -15.39 -35.74
N LYS A 101 52.20 -15.97 -34.77
CA LYS A 101 50.74 -15.99 -34.66
C LYS A 101 50.35 -15.68 -33.20
N HIS A 102 49.10 -15.30 -32.99
CA HIS A 102 48.57 -15.06 -31.65
C HIS A 102 47.93 -16.33 -31.09
N PHE A 103 48.33 -16.72 -29.88
CA PHE A 103 47.85 -17.93 -29.21
C PHE A 103 47.26 -17.63 -27.83
N MET A 104 46.07 -18.17 -27.56
CA MET A 104 45.40 -18.09 -26.25
C MET A 104 45.83 -19.23 -25.35
N ARG A 105 46.14 -18.92 -24.09
CA ARG A 105 46.45 -19.89 -23.03
C ARG A 105 45.34 -19.99 -22.00
N ASP A 106 45.31 -21.15 -21.34
CA ASP A 106 44.40 -21.48 -20.25
C ASP A 106 42.93 -21.25 -20.61
N CYS A 107 42.58 -21.62 -21.83
CA CYS A 107 41.23 -21.46 -22.34
C CYS A 107 40.23 -22.36 -21.60
N VAL A 108 39.09 -21.79 -21.25
CA VAL A 108 37.93 -22.48 -20.68
C VAL A 108 36.77 -22.34 -21.65
N THR A 109 36.11 -23.45 -21.97
CA THR A 109 34.95 -23.45 -22.86
C THR A 109 33.79 -22.73 -22.19
N VAL A 110 32.94 -22.06 -22.95
CA VAL A 110 31.74 -21.38 -22.41
C VAL A 110 30.54 -21.75 -23.27
N ASP A 111 29.44 -22.10 -22.63
CA ASP A 111 28.17 -22.26 -23.33
C ASP A 111 27.61 -20.86 -23.65
N PRO A 112 27.39 -20.51 -24.94
CA PRO A 112 26.79 -19.22 -25.30
C PRO A 112 25.44 -18.97 -24.63
N LEU A 113 24.68 -20.03 -24.32
CA LEU A 113 23.42 -19.92 -23.59
C LEU A 113 23.63 -19.49 -22.13
N GLN A 114 24.73 -19.89 -21.48
CA GLN A 114 25.07 -19.42 -20.13
C GLN A 114 25.38 -17.93 -20.13
N LEU A 115 26.13 -17.44 -21.12
CA LEU A 115 26.38 -16.00 -21.29
C LEU A 115 25.09 -15.23 -21.55
N ALA A 116 24.19 -15.78 -22.37
CA ALA A 116 22.88 -15.17 -22.63
C ALA A 116 22.03 -15.08 -21.35
N LYS A 117 21.95 -16.17 -20.56
CA LYS A 117 21.27 -16.18 -19.25
C LYS A 117 21.91 -15.21 -18.26
N ARG A 118 23.23 -15.09 -18.28
CA ARG A 118 23.94 -14.13 -17.44
C ARG A 118 23.64 -12.70 -17.84
N ALA A 119 23.61 -12.40 -19.15
CA ALA A 119 23.19 -11.11 -19.68
C ALA A 119 21.76 -10.77 -19.25
N ALA A 120 20.86 -11.76 -19.25
CA ALA A 120 19.48 -11.61 -18.77
C ALA A 120 19.38 -11.31 -17.27
N ALA A 121 20.30 -11.85 -16.46
CA ALA A 121 20.37 -11.55 -15.02
C ALA A 121 20.88 -10.13 -14.71
N GLY A 122 21.53 -9.47 -15.67
CA GLY A 122 22.04 -8.10 -15.55
C GLY A 122 23.31 -7.97 -14.71
N GLY A 123 23.82 -6.75 -14.56
CA GLY A 123 24.98 -6.45 -13.70
C GLY A 123 26.36 -6.54 -14.37
N CYS A 124 26.43 -6.82 -15.68
CA CYS A 124 27.68 -6.81 -16.44
C CYS A 124 27.55 -5.87 -17.65
N PRO A 125 28.33 -4.76 -17.73
CA PRO A 125 28.22 -3.80 -18.84
C PRO A 125 28.73 -4.37 -20.18
N LEU A 126 29.56 -5.42 -20.15
CA LEU A 126 30.08 -6.10 -21.33
C LEU A 126 29.02 -6.98 -22.02
N LEU A 127 27.96 -7.35 -21.31
CA LEU A 127 26.84 -8.14 -21.81
C LEU A 127 25.60 -7.26 -21.87
N GLN A 128 25.28 -6.79 -23.07
CA GLN A 128 24.15 -5.89 -23.28
C GLN A 128 22.90 -6.69 -23.63
N LEU A 129 21.78 -6.32 -23.01
CA LEU A 129 20.46 -6.78 -23.44
C LEU A 129 20.15 -6.12 -24.79
N GLY A 130 19.91 -6.93 -25.81
CA GLY A 130 19.48 -6.45 -27.12
C GLY A 130 18.01 -6.05 -27.15
N GLU A 131 17.49 -5.82 -28.34
CA GLU A 131 16.07 -5.49 -28.52
C GLU A 131 15.15 -6.65 -28.12
N PHE A 132 13.98 -6.30 -27.56
CA PHE A 132 12.95 -7.27 -27.23
C PHE A 132 12.22 -7.72 -28.49
N LEU A 133 12.14 -9.03 -28.68
CA LEU A 133 11.52 -9.62 -29.85
C LEU A 133 9.99 -9.59 -29.73
N PRO A 134 9.28 -9.33 -30.84
CA PRO A 134 7.81 -9.40 -30.86
C PRO A 134 7.30 -10.84 -30.87
N VAL A 135 8.13 -11.80 -31.28
CA VAL A 135 7.82 -13.23 -31.37
C VAL A 135 8.97 -14.01 -30.74
N PRO A 136 8.73 -14.85 -29.71
CA PRO A 136 7.47 -15.07 -29.00
C PRO A 136 6.93 -13.81 -28.28
N ALA A 137 5.60 -13.71 -28.17
CA ALA A 137 4.96 -12.49 -27.66
C ALA A 137 5.33 -12.21 -26.19
N PRO A 138 5.61 -10.94 -25.83
CA PRO A 138 5.88 -10.57 -24.44
C PRO A 138 4.63 -10.74 -23.58
N ARG A 139 4.82 -11.20 -22.34
CA ARG A 139 3.72 -11.57 -21.44
C ARG A 139 3.97 -11.09 -20.02
N TYR A 140 2.87 -10.78 -19.34
CA TYR A 140 2.87 -10.53 -17.92
C TYR A 140 2.41 -11.80 -17.19
N LEU A 141 3.25 -12.32 -16.30
CA LEU A 141 2.91 -13.46 -15.46
C LEU A 141 2.26 -12.97 -14.17
N SER A 142 0.95 -13.20 -14.03
CA SER A 142 0.18 -12.77 -12.85
C SER A 142 0.62 -13.44 -11.55
N GLU A 143 1.14 -14.68 -11.62
CA GLU A 143 1.59 -15.44 -10.45
C GLU A 143 2.92 -14.93 -9.88
N GLN A 144 3.82 -14.52 -10.76
CA GLN A 144 5.18 -14.07 -10.38
C GLN A 144 5.31 -12.54 -10.32
N ASP A 145 4.28 -11.82 -10.77
CA ASP A 145 4.27 -10.35 -10.88
C ASP A 145 5.41 -9.79 -11.74
N LYS A 146 5.72 -10.50 -12.83
CA LYS A 146 6.86 -10.20 -13.72
C LYS A 146 6.42 -10.01 -15.16
N VAL A 147 7.14 -9.15 -15.87
CA VAL A 147 7.00 -8.93 -17.31
C VAL A 147 8.13 -9.68 -18.00
N LEU A 148 7.79 -10.72 -18.75
CA LEU A 148 8.75 -11.52 -19.49
C LEU A 148 8.70 -11.20 -20.97
N ALA A 149 9.88 -11.14 -21.59
CA ALA A 149 10.04 -11.00 -23.03
C ALA A 149 11.27 -11.78 -23.49
N PHE A 150 11.31 -12.11 -24.78
CA PHE A 150 12.51 -12.70 -25.38
C PHE A 150 13.41 -11.60 -25.91
N ALA A 151 14.71 -11.70 -25.64
CA ALA A 151 15.71 -10.78 -26.18
C ALA A 151 16.92 -11.59 -26.66
N SER A 152 17.64 -11.03 -27.63
CA SER A 152 18.91 -11.57 -28.12
C SER A 152 20.05 -10.73 -27.54
N PRO A 153 20.73 -11.16 -26.47
CA PRO A 153 21.79 -10.39 -25.86
C PRO A 153 23.00 -10.28 -26.78
N LEU A 154 23.84 -9.28 -26.53
CA LEU A 154 25.05 -8.99 -27.28
C LEU A 154 26.24 -8.97 -26.34
N TYR A 155 27.33 -9.63 -26.73
CA TYR A 155 28.64 -9.35 -26.15
C TYR A 155 29.22 -8.09 -26.79
N ALA A 156 29.18 -6.98 -26.06
CA ALA A 156 29.45 -5.63 -26.58
C ALA A 156 30.85 -5.47 -27.19
N PRO A 157 31.96 -5.98 -26.60
CA PRO A 157 33.30 -5.77 -27.15
C PRO A 157 33.51 -6.31 -28.56
N LEU A 158 32.81 -7.39 -28.92
CA LEU A 158 32.90 -7.99 -30.25
C LEU A 158 31.65 -7.77 -31.10
N ALA A 159 30.64 -7.08 -30.58
CA ALA A 159 29.28 -7.05 -31.13
C ALA A 159 28.81 -8.44 -31.58
N TYR A 160 29.04 -9.45 -30.74
CA TYR A 160 28.66 -10.83 -31.02
C TYR A 160 27.27 -11.14 -30.44
N SER A 161 26.35 -11.57 -31.30
CA SER A 161 24.98 -11.92 -30.89
C SER A 161 24.98 -13.27 -30.16
N LEU A 162 24.40 -13.27 -28.97
CA LEU A 162 24.18 -14.47 -28.17
C LEU A 162 22.80 -15.08 -28.49
N PRO A 163 22.57 -16.36 -28.11
CA PRO A 163 21.28 -17.00 -28.29
C PRO A 163 20.15 -16.25 -27.59
N THR A 164 18.96 -16.29 -28.19
CA THR A 164 17.75 -15.71 -27.62
C THR A 164 17.37 -16.38 -26.31
N VAL A 165 17.08 -15.57 -25.29
CA VAL A 165 16.66 -16.05 -23.97
C VAL A 165 15.44 -15.30 -23.48
N GLU A 166 14.67 -15.92 -22.59
CA GLU A 166 13.58 -15.26 -21.87
C GLU A 166 14.18 -14.40 -20.74
N VAL A 167 13.74 -13.15 -20.65
CA VAL A 167 14.28 -12.13 -19.76
C VAL A 167 13.15 -11.45 -18.99
N ASP A 168 13.37 -11.20 -17.70
CA ASP A 168 12.55 -10.26 -16.92
C ASP A 168 12.90 -8.84 -17.34
N VAL A 169 11.96 -8.17 -18.02
CA VAL A 169 12.22 -6.88 -18.65
C VAL A 169 12.61 -5.85 -17.57
N PRO A 170 13.79 -5.22 -17.63
CA PRO A 170 14.24 -4.30 -16.61
C PRO A 170 13.27 -3.13 -16.38
N SER A 171 13.24 -2.60 -15.16
CA SER A 171 12.40 -1.44 -14.79
C SER A 171 12.79 -0.15 -15.51
N GLU A 172 14.00 -0.07 -16.06
CA GLU A 172 14.48 1.05 -16.89
C GLU A 172 13.98 0.99 -18.34
N SER A 173 13.44 -0.15 -18.78
CA SER A 173 12.91 -0.25 -20.13
C SER A 173 11.47 0.26 -20.19
N ASN A 174 11.20 1.27 -21.02
CA ASN A 174 9.84 1.74 -21.29
C ASN A 174 8.94 0.60 -21.82
N PHE A 175 9.53 -0.38 -22.51
CA PHE A 175 8.85 -1.58 -23.00
C PHE A 175 8.13 -2.36 -21.89
N ARG A 176 8.70 -2.41 -20.66
CA ARG A 176 8.07 -3.06 -19.50
C ARG A 176 6.67 -2.51 -19.24
N TYR A 177 6.54 -1.19 -19.26
CA TYR A 177 5.31 -0.48 -18.94
C TYR A 177 4.27 -0.61 -20.04
N LYS A 178 4.69 -0.72 -21.31
CA LYS A 178 3.79 -1.03 -22.44
C LYS A 178 3.16 -2.42 -22.29
N VAL A 179 3.98 -3.43 -22.00
CA VAL A 179 3.50 -4.80 -21.79
C VAL A 179 2.63 -4.89 -20.52
N PHE A 180 3.01 -4.20 -19.46
CA PHE A 180 2.23 -4.13 -18.22
C PHE A 180 0.87 -3.42 -18.43
N ALA A 181 0.86 -2.29 -19.16
CA ALA A 181 -0.37 -1.58 -19.50
C ALA A 181 -1.33 -2.45 -20.34
N LYS A 182 -0.79 -3.22 -21.29
CA LYS A 182 -1.56 -4.20 -22.07
C LYS A 182 -2.22 -5.22 -21.14
N ALA A 183 -1.45 -5.82 -20.25
CA ALA A 183 -1.94 -6.80 -19.28
C ALA A 183 -2.96 -6.19 -18.30
N LEU A 184 -2.82 -4.91 -17.94
CA LEU A 184 -3.77 -4.20 -17.09
C LEU A 184 -5.13 -4.01 -17.78
N LEU A 185 -5.13 -3.56 -19.03
CA LEU A 185 -6.35 -3.38 -19.83
C LEU A 185 -7.01 -4.71 -20.20
N GLU A 186 -6.23 -5.78 -20.35
CA GLU A 186 -6.74 -7.15 -20.56
C GLU A 186 -7.26 -7.81 -19.27
N GLY A 187 -7.12 -7.15 -18.11
CA GLY A 187 -7.60 -7.67 -16.82
C GLY A 187 -6.74 -8.75 -16.18
N MET A 188 -5.54 -8.97 -16.71
CA MET A 188 -4.56 -9.93 -16.18
C MET A 188 -3.90 -9.43 -14.88
N VAL A 189 -3.81 -8.10 -14.70
CA VAL A 189 -3.24 -7.46 -13.50
C VAL A 189 -4.30 -7.24 -12.42
N VAL A 190 -5.46 -6.68 -12.80
CA VAL A 190 -6.61 -6.43 -11.92
C VAL A 190 -7.88 -6.88 -12.66
N ARG A 191 -8.63 -7.79 -12.04
CA ARG A 191 -9.91 -8.27 -12.58
C ARG A 191 -11.02 -7.26 -12.26
N GLY A 192 -11.98 -7.08 -13.17
CA GLY A 192 -13.18 -6.28 -12.91
C GLY A 192 -13.00 -4.77 -13.07
N LEU A 193 -12.04 -4.32 -13.90
CA LEU A 193 -11.98 -2.90 -14.26
C LEU A 193 -13.24 -2.56 -15.09
N PRO A 194 -14.03 -1.54 -14.71
CA PRO A 194 -15.33 -1.23 -15.32
C PRO A 194 -15.25 -0.83 -16.80
N CYS A 195 -14.04 -0.62 -17.33
CA CYS A 195 -13.77 -0.22 -18.70
C CYS A 195 -13.36 -1.36 -19.65
N GLN A 196 -13.18 -2.61 -19.17
CA GLN A 196 -12.67 -3.74 -19.97
C GLN A 196 -13.55 -4.04 -21.20
N ASP A 197 -14.87 -4.07 -21.02
CA ASP A 197 -15.83 -4.37 -22.10
C ASP A 197 -16.14 -3.16 -23.00
N LYS A 198 -15.61 -1.98 -22.67
CA LYS A 198 -15.90 -0.70 -23.34
C LYS A 198 -14.66 -0.07 -23.99
N LEU A 199 -13.59 -0.85 -24.19
CA LEU A 199 -12.37 -0.35 -24.82
C LEU A 199 -12.62 -0.03 -26.31
N LEU A 200 -12.26 1.18 -26.71
CA LEU A 200 -12.41 1.66 -28.09
C LEU A 200 -11.46 0.98 -29.09
N ALA A 201 -10.39 0.35 -28.59
CA ALA A 201 -9.37 -0.32 -29.40
C ALA A 201 -8.76 -1.50 -28.63
N ARG A 202 -8.16 -2.45 -29.35
CA ARG A 202 -7.51 -3.62 -28.74
C ARG A 202 -6.27 -3.20 -27.95
N PRO A 203 -6.04 -3.75 -26.74
CA PRO A 203 -4.85 -3.47 -25.92
C PRO A 203 -3.50 -3.74 -26.61
N THR A 204 -3.46 -4.59 -27.64
CA THR A 204 -2.26 -4.84 -28.46
C THR A 204 -1.70 -3.57 -29.13
N LEU A 205 -2.53 -2.55 -29.33
CA LEU A 205 -2.12 -1.25 -29.86
C LEU A 205 -0.99 -0.59 -29.03
N LEU A 206 -0.94 -0.87 -27.72
CA LEU A 206 0.08 -0.33 -26.80
C LEU A 206 1.51 -0.75 -27.17
N LEU A 207 1.68 -1.89 -27.85
CA LEU A 207 3.00 -2.41 -28.25
C LEU A 207 3.47 -1.82 -29.59
N HIS A 208 2.55 -1.45 -30.48
CA HIS A 208 2.87 -1.13 -31.89
C HIS A 208 2.66 0.34 -32.27
N ALA A 209 1.94 1.14 -31.49
CA ALA A 209 1.60 2.53 -31.84
C ALA A 209 2.01 3.55 -30.75
N PRO A 210 3.33 3.80 -30.55
CA PRO A 210 3.82 4.69 -29.50
C PRO A 210 3.45 6.17 -29.70
N THR A 211 3.15 6.59 -30.94
CA THR A 211 2.80 7.98 -31.29
C THR A 211 1.34 8.33 -30.99
N ASN A 212 0.50 7.34 -30.68
CA ASN A 212 -0.91 7.58 -30.41
C ASN A 212 -1.09 8.28 -29.04
N PRO A 213 -1.79 9.43 -28.95
CA PRO A 213 -1.95 10.16 -27.70
C PRO A 213 -2.65 9.34 -26.60
N ARG A 214 -3.54 8.40 -26.97
CA ARG A 214 -4.20 7.50 -26.01
C ARG A 214 -3.23 6.47 -25.42
N VAL A 215 -2.28 5.99 -26.21
CA VAL A 215 -1.23 5.07 -25.75
C VAL A 215 -0.30 5.81 -24.79
N SER A 216 0.13 7.02 -25.15
CA SER A 216 0.96 7.84 -24.26
C SER A 216 0.24 8.21 -22.97
N ALA A 217 -1.06 8.55 -23.01
CA ALA A 217 -1.84 8.88 -21.82
C ALA A 217 -1.88 7.74 -20.77
N VAL A 218 -1.80 6.48 -21.20
CA VAL A 218 -1.77 5.32 -20.29
C VAL A 218 -0.35 4.95 -19.87
N VAL A 219 0.60 4.94 -20.82
CA VAL A 219 1.97 4.46 -20.55
C VAL A 219 2.81 5.52 -19.82
N SER A 220 2.65 6.81 -20.14
CA SER A 220 3.44 7.88 -19.52
C SER A 220 3.29 7.95 -18.00
N PRO A 221 2.07 7.88 -17.42
CA PRO A 221 1.91 7.81 -15.96
C PRO A 221 2.58 6.58 -15.34
N LEU A 222 2.41 5.40 -15.95
CA LEU A 222 3.02 4.16 -15.45
C LEU A 222 4.56 4.25 -15.44
N TRP A 223 5.14 4.83 -16.50
CA TRP A 223 6.58 5.10 -16.58
C TRP A 223 7.04 6.12 -15.52
N GLN A 224 6.34 7.26 -15.38
CA GLN A 224 6.68 8.31 -14.42
C GLN A 224 6.65 7.82 -12.98
N PHE A 225 5.63 7.05 -12.60
CA PHE A 225 5.48 6.51 -11.26
C PHE A 225 6.24 5.20 -11.02
N ARG A 226 6.98 4.70 -12.02
CA ARG A 226 7.72 3.42 -11.98
C ARG A 226 6.83 2.24 -11.58
N VAL A 227 5.63 2.18 -12.17
CA VAL A 227 4.63 1.13 -11.96
C VAL A 227 4.68 0.11 -13.09
N GLY A 228 5.47 -0.95 -12.91
CA GLY A 228 5.64 -2.04 -13.87
C GLY A 228 5.30 -3.43 -13.30
N SER A 229 4.55 -3.48 -12.20
CA SER A 229 4.09 -4.72 -11.55
C SER A 229 2.77 -4.46 -10.81
N ARG A 230 1.96 -5.50 -10.58
CA ARG A 230 0.73 -5.44 -9.77
C ARG A 230 1.03 -4.99 -8.34
N SER A 231 2.10 -5.47 -7.72
CA SER A 231 2.51 -5.03 -6.38
C SER A 231 2.84 -3.55 -6.34
N GLN A 232 3.56 -3.01 -7.33
CA GLN A 232 3.86 -1.58 -7.45
C GLN A 232 2.59 -0.77 -7.73
N LEU A 233 1.73 -1.28 -8.61
CA LEU A 233 0.46 -0.66 -8.95
C LEU A 233 -0.42 -0.58 -7.72
N LEU A 234 -0.59 -1.67 -6.98
CA LEU A 234 -1.33 -1.72 -5.72
C LEU A 234 -0.65 -0.90 -4.63
N ALA A 235 0.68 -0.79 -4.57
CA ALA A 235 1.36 0.07 -3.61
C ALA A 235 1.10 1.56 -3.86
N LYS A 236 0.98 1.96 -5.14
CA LYS A 236 0.66 3.34 -5.55
C LYS A 236 -0.84 3.63 -5.55
N TRP A 237 -1.65 2.66 -5.95
CA TRP A 237 -3.11 2.64 -5.85
C TRP A 237 -3.61 2.20 -4.48
N ARG A 238 -2.73 2.07 -3.48
CA ARG A 238 -3.11 2.01 -2.08
C ARG A 238 -3.11 3.43 -1.53
N PRO A 239 -4.29 4.03 -1.44
CA PRO A 239 -4.80 4.39 -0.16
C PRO A 239 -4.63 3.28 0.87
N VAL A 240 -4.00 3.62 1.99
CA VAL A 240 -4.16 2.85 3.21
C VAL A 240 -5.53 3.21 3.76
N ILE A 241 -6.43 2.25 3.71
CA ILE A 241 -7.28 1.68 4.76
C ILE A 241 -8.26 0.80 3.96
N LEU A 242 -8.51 -0.43 4.38
CA LEU A 242 -9.74 -1.17 4.06
C LEU A 242 -9.82 -2.37 5.01
N THR A 243 -10.72 -2.28 5.99
CA THR A 243 -11.17 -3.39 6.85
C THR A 243 -12.01 -4.39 6.05
N LYS A 244 -11.35 -5.44 5.55
CA LYS A 244 -11.79 -6.42 4.54
C LYS A 244 -13.24 -6.96 4.62
N GLY A 245 -13.84 -7.08 3.44
CA GLY A 245 -15.02 -7.85 3.06
C GLY A 245 -15.38 -7.76 1.56
N LEU A 246 -14.68 -8.51 0.69
CA LEU A 246 -15.25 -9.05 -0.57
C LEU A 246 -15.91 -10.39 -0.20
N THR A 247 -17.14 -10.72 -0.60
CA THR A 247 -17.59 -10.85 -1.98
C THR A 247 -19.09 -10.55 -2.18
N GLN A 248 -19.42 -9.79 -3.23
CA GLN A 248 -20.45 -10.27 -4.15
C GLN A 248 -19.75 -11.23 -5.13
N GLY A 249 -20.35 -12.41 -5.31
CA GLY A 249 -19.97 -13.39 -6.31
C GLY A 249 -21.20 -14.21 -6.66
N THR A 250 -21.78 -13.89 -7.81
CA THR A 250 -22.82 -14.66 -8.50
C THR A 250 -22.38 -16.10 -8.75
N SER A 251 -23.20 -17.09 -8.35
CA SER A 251 -23.48 -18.26 -9.19
C SER A 251 -24.82 -18.88 -8.82
N THR A 252 -25.65 -19.05 -9.86
CA THR A 252 -26.80 -19.95 -10.01
C THR A 252 -27.99 -19.77 -9.06
N ALA A 253 -28.99 -19.05 -9.58
CA ALA A 253 -30.37 -19.20 -9.15
C ALA A 253 -30.85 -20.63 -9.46
N SER A 254 -31.01 -21.45 -8.43
CA SER A 254 -32.11 -22.40 -8.36
C SER A 254 -33.16 -21.81 -7.44
N ALA A 255 -34.39 -21.70 -7.94
CA ALA A 255 -35.55 -21.27 -7.19
C ALA A 255 -35.74 -22.14 -5.94
N GLN A 256 -35.91 -21.51 -4.78
CA GLN A 256 -36.93 -21.87 -3.79
C GLN A 256 -36.88 -20.93 -2.56
N ASP A 257 -38.07 -20.46 -2.20
CA ASP A 257 -38.56 -20.20 -0.85
C ASP A 257 -38.04 -18.99 -0.05
N GLY A 258 -38.86 -17.93 -0.14
CA GLY A 258 -39.41 -17.18 1.00
C GLY A 258 -38.69 -17.21 2.34
N ALA A 259 -37.79 -16.25 2.55
CA ALA A 259 -37.55 -15.65 3.87
C ALA A 259 -36.85 -14.30 3.68
N GLU A 260 -37.61 -13.23 3.88
CA GLU A 260 -37.10 -11.88 4.05
C GLU A 260 -36.32 -11.83 5.38
N SER A 261 -35.07 -12.32 5.34
CA SER A 261 -34.16 -12.32 6.47
C SER A 261 -33.76 -10.88 6.80
N LYS A 262 -34.48 -10.32 7.77
CA LYS A 262 -34.17 -9.13 8.59
C LYS A 262 -32.70 -8.71 8.50
N ARG A 263 -32.40 -7.69 7.70
CA ARG A 263 -31.13 -6.94 7.76
C ARG A 263 -30.92 -6.49 9.22
N GLN A 264 -29.90 -7.04 9.89
CA GLN A 264 -29.47 -6.61 11.23
C GLN A 264 -29.32 -5.09 11.27
N ARG A 265 -30.02 -4.44 12.21
CA ARG A 265 -30.12 -2.98 12.35
C ARG A 265 -28.94 -2.45 13.18
N LYS A 266 -28.35 -1.34 12.72
CA LYS A 266 -27.00 -0.84 13.06
C LYS A 266 -27.05 0.34 14.04
N GLU A 267 -26.04 0.48 14.90
CA GLU A 267 -25.89 1.63 15.81
C GLU A 267 -24.86 2.64 15.25
N ASP A 268 -25.10 3.95 15.43
CA ASP A 268 -24.19 5.01 14.99
C ASP A 268 -23.52 5.79 16.14
N PRO A 269 -22.44 5.24 16.74
CA PRO A 269 -21.65 5.94 17.76
C PRO A 269 -21.18 7.33 17.31
N SER A 270 -21.32 8.34 18.17
CA SER A 270 -20.91 9.72 17.85
C SER A 270 -19.42 9.86 17.59
N TRP A 271 -18.59 9.15 18.37
CA TRP A 271 -17.13 9.23 18.27
C TRP A 271 -16.56 8.61 16.99
N LYS A 272 -17.19 7.56 16.41
CA LYS A 272 -16.72 7.01 15.12
C LYS A 272 -16.89 8.00 13.97
N GLN A 273 -17.91 8.86 14.05
CA GLN A 273 -18.21 9.84 13.02
C GLN A 273 -17.05 10.84 12.83
N ARG A 274 -16.34 11.18 13.91
CA ARG A 274 -15.16 12.06 13.87
C ARG A 274 -14.08 11.56 12.91
N ALA A 275 -13.64 10.32 13.12
CA ALA A 275 -12.64 9.67 12.28
C ALA A 275 -13.16 9.50 10.84
N TRP A 276 -14.45 9.18 10.67
CA TRP A 276 -15.05 9.01 9.36
C TRP A 276 -15.05 10.31 8.53
N ILE A 277 -15.42 11.44 9.15
CA ILE A 277 -15.36 12.76 8.50
C ILE A 277 -13.92 13.08 8.09
N ALA A 278 -12.94 12.85 8.96
CA ALA A 278 -11.53 13.14 8.67
C ALA A 278 -10.99 12.33 7.48
N LEU A 279 -11.33 11.03 7.42
CA LEU A 279 -10.97 10.18 6.29
C LEU A 279 -11.66 10.63 4.99
N ASN A 280 -12.94 11.01 5.04
CA ASN A 280 -13.67 11.53 3.89
C ASN A 280 -13.11 12.86 3.40
N HIS A 281 -12.77 13.77 4.32
CA HIS A 281 -12.21 15.09 4.04
C HIS A 281 -10.93 14.94 3.20
N HIS A 282 -10.01 14.10 3.63
CA HIS A 282 -8.77 13.80 2.91
C HIS A 282 -8.92 12.83 1.74
N GLN A 283 -10.16 12.40 1.48
CA GLN A 283 -10.50 11.40 0.48
C GLN A 283 -9.63 10.14 0.61
N ILE A 284 -9.23 9.76 1.82
CA ILE A 284 -8.48 8.53 2.08
C ILE A 284 -9.47 7.39 1.93
N PRO A 285 -9.40 6.50 0.93
CA PRO A 285 -10.34 5.40 0.96
C PRO A 285 -9.95 4.40 2.03
N TYR A 286 -11.03 3.92 2.61
CA TYR A 286 -11.14 3.03 3.73
C TYR A 286 -12.22 2.02 3.39
N GLU A 287 -12.26 0.96 4.19
CA GLU A 287 -13.42 0.08 4.30
C GLU A 287 -14.00 0.34 5.65
N TYR A 288 -15.30 0.37 5.64
CA TYR A 288 -16.09 0.51 6.82
C TYR A 288 -16.46 -0.90 7.31
N VAL A 289 -15.97 -1.27 8.49
CA VAL A 289 -16.44 -2.44 9.22
C VAL A 289 -17.35 -2.00 10.35
N GLU A 290 -18.57 -2.52 10.33
CA GLU A 290 -19.50 -2.39 11.44
C GLU A 290 -19.01 -3.27 12.60
N ALA A 291 -18.28 -2.65 13.52
CA ALA A 291 -17.60 -3.38 14.57
C ALA A 291 -18.47 -3.65 15.80
N LEU A 292 -19.62 -2.97 15.92
CA LEU A 292 -20.58 -3.12 17.02
C LEU A 292 -21.96 -3.46 16.46
N THR A 293 -22.42 -4.68 16.74
CA THR A 293 -23.79 -5.11 16.41
C THR A 293 -24.59 -5.32 17.69
N LEU A 294 -25.86 -4.92 17.70
CA LEU A 294 -26.74 -5.16 18.83
C LEU A 294 -26.97 -6.67 19.00
N LYS A 295 -26.79 -7.15 20.24
CA LYS A 295 -27.18 -8.53 20.61
C LYS A 295 -28.70 -8.62 20.66
N LEU A 296 -29.26 -9.53 19.86
CA LEU A 296 -30.68 -9.79 19.76
C LEU A 296 -30.90 -11.30 19.78
N GLU A 297 -31.68 -11.79 20.74
CA GLU A 297 -32.12 -13.18 20.75
C GLU A 297 -33.27 -13.39 19.73
N PRO A 298 -33.49 -14.63 19.26
CA PRO A 298 -34.60 -14.93 18.36
C PRO A 298 -35.94 -14.45 18.92
N GLY A 299 -36.63 -13.59 18.16
CA GLY A 299 -37.93 -13.01 18.54
C GLY A 299 -37.85 -11.66 19.27
N GLN A 300 -36.67 -11.17 19.63
CA GLN A 300 -36.50 -9.88 20.27
C GLN A 300 -36.59 -8.70 19.30
N THR A 301 -37.06 -7.56 19.80
CA THR A 301 -37.06 -6.27 19.10
C THR A 301 -35.88 -5.41 19.54
N LEU A 302 -35.62 -4.30 18.84
CA LEU A 302 -34.58 -3.32 19.20
C LEU A 302 -34.67 -2.83 20.65
N LYS A 303 -35.88 -2.81 21.22
CA LYS A 303 -36.14 -2.38 22.60
C LYS A 303 -35.60 -3.37 23.63
N ASP A 304 -35.42 -4.63 23.22
CA ASP A 304 -35.02 -5.74 24.09
C ASP A 304 -33.51 -6.01 24.05
N ALA A 305 -32.76 -5.35 23.15
CA ALA A 305 -31.34 -5.58 22.93
C ALA A 305 -30.47 -5.19 24.14
N LYS A 306 -29.75 -6.17 24.69
CA LYS A 306 -28.79 -5.99 25.81
C LYS A 306 -27.36 -6.22 25.37
N GLY A 307 -26.52 -5.19 25.49
CA GLY A 307 -25.11 -5.24 25.10
C GLY A 307 -24.85 -5.32 23.59
N TYR A 308 -23.59 -5.61 23.26
CA TYR A 308 -23.09 -5.63 21.88
C TYR A 308 -22.29 -6.90 21.58
N GLU A 309 -22.43 -7.38 20.35
CA GLU A 309 -21.47 -8.25 19.70
C GLU A 309 -20.38 -7.39 19.06
N LYS A 310 -19.15 -7.60 19.53
CA LYS A 310 -17.97 -6.91 19.01
C LYS A 310 -17.34 -7.77 17.93
N HIS A 311 -17.01 -7.16 16.81
CA HIS A 311 -16.38 -7.86 15.70
C HIS A 311 -15.00 -8.44 16.12
N PRO A 312 -14.64 -9.69 15.73
CA PRO A 312 -13.37 -10.31 16.13
C PRO A 312 -12.13 -9.48 15.76
N LEU A 313 -12.16 -8.81 14.60
CA LEU A 313 -11.07 -7.92 14.16
C LEU A 313 -10.85 -6.75 15.13
N LEU A 314 -11.92 -6.19 15.70
CA LEU A 314 -11.82 -5.12 16.67
C LEU A 314 -11.17 -5.62 17.96
N LEU A 315 -11.61 -6.78 18.47
CA LEU A 315 -11.05 -7.38 19.69
C LEU A 315 -9.58 -7.78 19.53
N LYS A 316 -9.18 -8.22 18.33
CA LYS A 316 -7.80 -8.57 18.00
C LYS A 316 -6.85 -7.38 18.14
N HIS A 317 -7.27 -6.20 17.68
CA HIS A 317 -6.42 -5.02 17.56
C HIS A 317 -6.60 -4.00 18.68
N HIS A 318 -7.75 -4.03 19.36
CA HIS A 318 -8.05 -3.14 20.45
C HIS A 318 -8.76 -3.92 21.56
N PRO A 319 -8.03 -4.33 22.62
CA PRO A 319 -8.56 -5.20 23.68
C PRO A 319 -9.80 -4.62 24.40
N SER A 320 -9.88 -3.29 24.53
CA SER A 320 -11.05 -2.59 25.07
C SER A 320 -12.26 -2.59 24.13
N GLY A 321 -12.03 -2.86 22.84
CA GLY A 321 -13.02 -2.97 21.78
C GLY A 321 -13.92 -1.75 21.67
N LEU A 322 -13.32 -0.55 21.66
CA LEU A 322 -13.98 0.73 21.42
C LEU A 322 -13.86 1.15 19.95
N VAL A 323 -14.72 2.06 19.51
CA VAL A 323 -14.70 2.62 18.16
C VAL A 323 -14.64 4.15 18.24
N PRO A 324 -13.92 4.83 17.34
CA PRO A 324 -13.26 4.30 16.13
C PRO A 324 -11.94 3.57 16.43
N THR A 325 -11.59 2.62 15.57
CA THR A 325 -10.27 1.97 15.53
C THR A 325 -9.87 1.82 14.06
N ILE A 326 -8.75 2.42 13.68
CA ILE A 326 -8.19 2.38 12.33
C ILE A 326 -7.09 1.32 12.32
N VAL A 327 -7.28 0.30 11.50
CA VAL A 327 -6.30 -0.79 11.30
C VAL A 327 -5.80 -0.73 9.86
N ARG A 328 -4.50 -0.96 9.67
CA ARG A 328 -3.96 -1.15 8.32
C ARG A 328 -4.46 -2.46 7.71
N ALA A 329 -4.75 -2.44 6.41
CA ALA A 329 -5.31 -3.59 5.70
C ALA A 329 -4.42 -4.84 5.69
N ASP A 330 -3.09 -4.65 5.78
CA ASP A 330 -2.11 -5.74 5.88
C ASP A 330 -1.87 -6.20 7.33
N GLU A 331 -2.53 -5.56 8.31
CA GLU A 331 -2.38 -5.81 9.74
C GLU A 331 -0.90 -5.76 10.21
N SER A 332 -0.03 -5.10 9.44
CA SER A 332 1.41 -5.13 9.66
C SER A 332 1.89 -4.10 10.70
N GLN A 333 0.98 -3.26 11.19
CA GLN A 333 1.26 -2.20 12.16
C GLN A 333 0.16 -2.18 13.21
N PRO A 334 0.46 -1.69 14.43
CA PRO A 334 -0.55 -1.47 15.46
C PRO A 334 -1.71 -0.61 14.97
N ALA A 335 -2.91 -0.91 15.48
CA ALA A 335 -4.07 -0.09 15.21
C ALA A 335 -3.98 1.26 15.92
N VAL A 336 -4.60 2.27 15.31
CA VAL A 336 -4.76 3.61 15.88
C VAL A 336 -6.20 3.76 16.36
N TYR A 337 -6.37 4.06 17.64
CA TYR A 337 -7.66 4.32 18.29
C TYR A 337 -7.61 5.69 18.98
N GLU A 338 -8.66 6.04 19.72
CA GLU A 338 -9.00 7.40 20.18
C GLU A 338 -9.48 8.33 19.07
N SER A 339 -10.71 8.81 19.20
CA SER A 339 -11.39 9.51 18.10
C SER A 339 -10.68 10.77 17.61
N LEU A 340 -10.06 11.55 18.51
CA LEU A 340 -9.28 12.73 18.15
C LEU A 340 -7.92 12.35 17.54
N THR A 341 -7.26 11.33 18.08
CA THR A 341 -6.01 10.80 17.52
C THR A 341 -6.22 10.23 16.11
N CYS A 342 -7.37 9.59 15.86
CA CYS A 342 -7.74 9.14 14.51
C CYS A 342 -7.88 10.29 13.50
N ILE A 343 -8.25 11.50 13.93
CA ILE A 343 -8.29 12.68 13.05
C ILE A 343 -6.87 13.09 12.68
N GLU A 344 -5.97 13.22 13.68
CA GLU A 344 -4.56 13.55 13.42
C GLU A 344 -3.89 12.51 12.52
N PHE A 345 -4.18 11.23 12.75
CA PHE A 345 -3.68 10.16 11.90
C PHE A 345 -4.19 10.26 10.45
N ALA A 346 -5.39 10.77 10.22
CA ALA A 346 -5.88 11.03 8.88
C ALA A 346 -5.09 12.16 8.18
N ASP A 347 -4.74 13.24 8.89
CA ASP A 347 -3.83 14.28 8.37
C ASP A 347 -2.47 13.66 7.97
N ASP A 348 -1.86 12.85 8.86
CA ASP A 348 -0.56 12.20 8.59
C ASP A 348 -0.60 11.29 7.36
N LEU A 349 -1.70 10.53 7.18
CA LEU A 349 -1.91 9.69 6.01
C LEU A 349 -2.06 10.51 4.72
N ALA A 350 -2.76 11.63 4.79
CA ALA A 350 -2.96 12.54 3.67
C ALA A 350 -1.62 13.16 3.21
N GLU A 351 -0.83 13.66 4.17
CA GLU A 351 0.50 14.23 3.92
C GLU A 351 1.43 13.20 3.28
N LYS A 352 1.55 12.02 3.89
CA LYS A 352 2.43 10.94 3.41
C LYS A 352 2.08 10.46 2.00
N SER A 353 0.79 10.45 1.67
CA SER A 353 0.31 10.03 0.35
C SER A 353 0.33 11.15 -0.70
N LYS A 354 0.77 12.36 -0.34
CA LYS A 354 0.81 13.57 -1.20
C LYS A 354 -0.52 13.80 -1.91
N ARG A 355 -1.63 13.55 -1.23
CA ARG A 355 -2.96 13.75 -1.81
C ARG A 355 -3.23 15.23 -1.97
N ALA A 356 -3.79 15.60 -3.12
CA ALA A 356 -4.36 16.92 -3.35
C ALA A 356 -5.74 17.06 -2.66
N GLY A 357 -5.85 16.62 -1.40
CA GLY A 357 -7.04 16.83 -0.58
C GLY A 357 -7.19 18.29 -0.16
N PRO A 358 -8.34 18.65 0.43
CA PRO A 358 -8.51 19.94 1.11
C PRO A 358 -7.50 20.09 2.26
N ARG A 359 -7.36 21.33 2.79
CA ARG A 359 -6.31 21.68 3.76
C ARG A 359 -6.27 20.75 4.99
N PRO A 360 -5.09 20.59 5.64
CA PRO A 360 -4.97 19.84 6.89
C PRO A 360 -5.99 20.27 7.94
N LEU A 361 -6.51 19.31 8.71
CA LEU A 361 -7.50 19.57 9.77
C LEU A 361 -6.85 20.23 10.99
N LEU A 362 -5.54 20.11 11.12
CA LEU A 362 -4.73 20.86 12.06
C LEU A 362 -3.95 21.97 11.35
N PRO A 363 -3.90 23.19 11.91
CA PRO A 363 -3.07 24.27 11.38
C PRO A 363 -1.59 23.88 11.28
N GLU A 364 -0.88 24.40 10.27
CA GLU A 364 0.57 24.18 10.12
C GLU A 364 1.39 24.90 11.20
N ASP A 365 0.96 26.10 11.60
CA ASP A 365 1.62 26.87 12.65
C ASP A 365 1.62 26.08 13.98
N PRO A 366 2.78 25.85 14.61
CA PRO A 366 2.86 25.02 15.81
C PRO A 366 1.99 25.51 16.97
N VAL A 367 1.82 26.82 17.14
CA VAL A 367 1.03 27.39 18.23
C VAL A 367 -0.46 27.22 17.96
N LEU A 368 -0.92 27.54 16.75
CA LEU A 368 -2.31 27.33 16.34
C LEU A 368 -2.67 25.84 16.35
N ARG A 369 -1.75 24.96 15.98
CA ARG A 369 -1.90 23.50 16.07
C ARG A 369 -2.11 23.03 17.51
N ALA A 370 -1.29 23.52 18.45
CA ALA A 370 -1.47 23.21 19.87
C ALA A 370 -2.81 23.77 20.39
N ARG A 371 -3.19 24.98 19.99
CA ARG A 371 -4.50 25.55 20.32
C ARG A 371 -5.65 24.73 19.76
N ALA A 372 -5.53 24.20 18.54
CA ALA A 372 -6.55 23.33 17.94
C ALA A 372 -6.77 22.07 18.78
N ARG A 373 -5.70 21.42 19.26
CA ARG A 373 -5.80 20.26 20.17
C ARG A 373 -6.48 20.61 21.50
N ILE A 374 -6.11 21.74 22.10
CA ILE A 374 -6.72 22.23 23.34
C ILE A 374 -8.22 22.43 23.14
N TRP A 375 -8.63 23.07 22.04
CA TRP A 375 -10.03 23.32 21.74
C TRP A 375 -10.81 22.06 21.36
N ALA A 376 -10.21 21.11 20.64
CA ALA A 376 -10.83 19.83 20.34
C ALA A 376 -11.06 19.00 21.61
N SER A 377 -10.07 18.94 22.51
CA SER A 377 -10.22 18.30 23.82
C SER A 377 -11.26 19.02 24.68
N TRP A 378 -11.28 20.36 24.66
CA TRP A 378 -12.31 21.14 25.36
C TRP A 378 -13.71 20.85 24.81
N ALA A 379 -13.89 20.77 23.49
CA ALA A 379 -15.17 20.49 22.85
C ALA A 379 -15.67 19.08 23.22
N ASP A 380 -14.78 18.09 23.22
CA ASP A 380 -15.12 16.76 23.70
C ASP A 380 -15.59 16.81 25.17
N LYS A 381 -14.80 17.40 26.06
CA LYS A 381 -15.16 17.46 27.49
C LYS A 381 -16.43 18.25 27.80
N ASN A 382 -16.72 19.32 27.05
CA ASN A 382 -17.76 20.30 27.42
C ASN A 382 -19.02 20.19 26.56
N ILE A 383 -18.95 19.58 25.38
CA ILE A 383 -20.11 19.37 24.52
C ILE A 383 -20.53 17.90 24.59
N SER A 384 -19.62 16.96 24.33
CA SER A 384 -19.97 15.53 24.31
C SER A 384 -20.42 15.04 25.69
N SER A 385 -19.69 15.39 26.74
CA SER A 385 -20.01 14.90 28.09
C SER A 385 -21.27 15.52 28.67
N ASN A 386 -21.49 16.82 28.45
CA ASN A 386 -22.69 17.48 28.96
C ASN A 386 -23.96 17.04 28.21
N PHE A 387 -23.86 16.69 26.92
CA PHE A 387 -24.97 16.03 26.20
C PHE A 387 -25.45 14.77 26.93
N TYR A 388 -24.54 13.89 27.31
CA TYR A 388 -24.90 12.68 28.07
C TYR A 388 -25.27 12.97 29.54
N ALA A 389 -24.72 14.01 30.16
CA ALA A 389 -25.10 14.43 31.51
C ALA A 389 -26.56 14.93 31.61
N ILE A 390 -27.14 15.38 30.48
CA ILE A 390 -28.57 15.70 30.37
C ILE A 390 -29.37 14.45 30.00
N LEU A 391 -28.84 13.65 29.07
CA LEU A 391 -29.59 12.53 28.52
C LEU A 391 -29.66 11.32 29.44
N VAL A 392 -28.65 10.99 30.24
CA VAL A 392 -28.58 9.70 30.97
C VAL A 392 -29.16 9.75 32.39
N PRO A 393 -28.87 10.75 33.23
CA PRO A 393 -29.33 10.75 34.63
C PRO A 393 -30.86 10.80 34.76
N THR A 394 -31.37 10.06 35.76
CA THR A 394 -32.75 10.17 36.23
C THR A 394 -32.95 11.37 37.16
N ASP A 395 -31.90 11.78 37.86
CA ASP A 395 -31.87 12.96 38.73
C ASP A 395 -31.97 14.27 37.94
N VAL A 396 -33.01 15.06 38.24
CA VAL A 396 -33.31 16.33 37.57
C VAL A 396 -32.26 17.39 37.85
N GLU A 397 -31.68 17.46 39.05
CA GLU A 397 -30.70 18.50 39.40
C GLU A 397 -29.39 18.30 38.65
N ARG A 398 -28.92 17.04 38.56
CA ARG A 398 -27.77 16.68 37.72
C ARG A 398 -27.99 17.02 36.25
N ARG A 399 -29.22 16.83 35.74
CA ARG A 399 -29.57 17.24 34.37
C ARG A 399 -29.54 18.76 34.21
N ARG A 400 -30.05 19.52 35.19
CA ARG A 400 -30.03 20.99 35.18
C ARG A 400 -28.60 21.53 35.17
N GLU A 401 -27.71 20.94 35.95
CA GLU A 401 -26.28 21.28 35.95
C GLU A 401 -25.65 20.98 34.59
N GLY A 402 -25.87 19.78 34.03
CA GLY A 402 -25.39 19.41 32.70
C GLY A 402 -25.92 20.34 31.61
N HIS A 403 -27.19 20.74 31.71
CA HIS A 403 -27.83 21.68 30.79
C HIS A 403 -27.18 23.06 30.85
N ALA A 404 -27.02 23.64 32.05
CA ALA A 404 -26.37 24.94 32.21
C ALA A 404 -24.93 24.93 31.66
N LYS A 405 -24.18 23.84 31.91
CA LYS A 405 -22.82 23.68 31.37
C LYS A 405 -22.81 23.55 29.84
N LEU A 406 -23.77 22.84 29.24
CA LEU A 406 -23.87 22.73 27.79
C LEU A 406 -24.25 24.06 27.13
N VAL A 407 -25.20 24.80 27.70
CA VAL A 407 -25.54 26.17 27.24
C VAL A 407 -24.31 27.06 27.26
N ALA A 408 -23.57 27.09 28.38
CA ALA A 408 -22.33 27.86 28.49
C ALA A 408 -21.25 27.41 27.50
N ALA A 409 -21.15 26.11 27.22
CA ALA A 409 -20.22 25.57 26.24
C ALA A 409 -20.61 25.99 24.81
N LEU A 410 -21.88 25.91 24.44
CA LEU A 410 -22.36 26.32 23.11
C LEU A 410 -22.15 27.83 22.88
N GLN A 411 -22.42 28.66 23.89
CA GLN A 411 -22.11 30.09 23.84
C GLN A 411 -20.60 30.32 23.68
N LYS A 412 -19.77 29.63 24.46
CA LYS A 412 -18.31 29.78 24.36
C LYS A 412 -17.76 29.33 23.01
N LEU A 413 -18.31 28.26 22.42
CA LEU A 413 -17.96 27.82 21.07
C LEU A 413 -18.28 28.95 20.08
N GLN A 414 -19.51 29.47 20.12
CA GLN A 414 -19.96 30.58 19.29
C GLN A 414 -19.05 31.81 19.40
N ASP A 415 -18.74 32.26 20.61
CA ASP A 415 -17.93 33.47 20.84
C ASP A 415 -16.51 33.36 20.29
N ASN A 416 -16.04 32.14 20.00
CA ASN A 416 -14.70 31.86 19.49
C ASN A 416 -14.69 31.42 18.02
N LEU A 417 -15.84 31.28 17.37
CA LEU A 417 -15.91 31.02 15.93
C LEU A 417 -15.36 32.21 15.15
N ARG A 418 -14.46 31.94 14.20
CA ARG A 418 -13.92 32.95 13.29
C ARG A 418 -14.65 33.00 11.95
N GLY A 419 -15.39 31.93 11.64
CA GLY A 419 -16.34 31.84 10.53
C GLY A 419 -15.67 31.54 9.18
N PRO A 420 -16.28 30.67 8.33
CA PRO A 420 -17.40 29.76 8.59
C PRO A 420 -17.10 28.61 9.57
N PHE A 421 -15.83 28.27 9.80
CA PHE A 421 -15.37 27.24 10.73
C PHE A 421 -14.65 27.86 11.93
N PHE A 422 -14.21 27.02 12.89
CA PHE A 422 -13.62 27.49 14.15
C PHE A 422 -12.43 28.44 13.94
N PHE A 423 -11.53 28.11 13.01
CA PHE A 423 -10.36 28.94 12.72
C PHE A 423 -10.54 29.92 11.56
N GLY A 424 -11.63 29.85 10.80
CA GLY A 424 -11.87 30.68 9.62
C GLY A 424 -12.46 29.85 8.47
N ASP A 425 -11.82 29.88 7.31
CA ASP A 425 -12.34 29.33 6.06
C ASP A 425 -12.29 27.81 5.91
N ASP A 426 -11.42 27.14 6.67
CA ASP A 426 -11.15 25.72 6.53
C ASP A 426 -11.69 24.90 7.72
N LEU A 427 -12.24 23.72 7.42
CA LEU A 427 -12.65 22.73 8.42
C LEU A 427 -11.44 22.31 9.29
N SER A 428 -11.62 22.27 10.60
CA SER A 428 -10.57 21.87 11.54
C SER A 428 -10.97 20.71 12.46
N ILE A 429 -9.99 20.17 13.18
CA ILE A 429 -10.21 19.17 14.22
C ILE A 429 -11.21 19.64 15.30
N VAL A 430 -11.30 20.95 15.57
CA VAL A 430 -12.23 21.49 16.57
C VAL A 430 -13.67 21.36 16.08
N ASP A 431 -13.89 21.67 14.80
CA ASP A 431 -15.20 21.55 14.16
C ASP A 431 -15.67 20.09 14.17
N ILE A 432 -14.79 19.17 13.75
CA ILE A 432 -15.07 17.73 13.75
C ILE A 432 -15.31 17.21 15.17
N ALA A 433 -14.62 17.74 16.18
CA ALA A 433 -14.82 17.34 17.56
C ALA A 433 -16.23 17.69 18.10
N ALA A 434 -16.76 18.86 17.73
CA ALA A 434 -18.05 19.38 18.21
C ALA A 434 -19.25 18.91 17.37
N LEU A 435 -19.07 18.78 16.05
CA LEU A 435 -20.13 18.59 15.06
C LEU A 435 -21.06 17.39 15.32
N PRO A 436 -20.57 16.17 15.64
CA PRO A 436 -21.45 15.01 15.85
C PRO A 436 -22.51 15.26 16.93
N TRP A 437 -22.18 16.00 18.00
CA TRP A 437 -23.11 16.32 19.06
C TRP A 437 -24.00 17.51 18.71
N CYS A 438 -23.47 18.53 18.04
CA CYS A 438 -24.29 19.66 17.60
C CYS A 438 -25.38 19.21 16.61
N TYR A 439 -25.06 18.32 15.67
CA TYR A 439 -26.06 17.67 14.80
C TYR A 439 -27.13 16.93 15.60
N ARG A 440 -26.71 16.15 16.62
CA ARG A 440 -27.62 15.39 17.51
C ARG A 440 -28.52 16.29 18.36
N ILE A 441 -28.01 17.44 18.79
CA ILE A 441 -28.73 18.42 19.61
C ILE A 441 -29.74 19.18 18.74
N PHE A 442 -29.29 19.82 17.66
CA PHE A 442 -30.08 20.79 16.92
C PHE A 442 -30.84 20.19 15.73
N THR A 443 -30.23 19.26 15.00
CA THR A 443 -30.85 18.66 13.80
C THR A 443 -31.73 17.47 14.17
N CYS A 444 -31.23 16.56 15.04
CA CYS A 444 -32.02 15.40 15.48
C CYS A 444 -32.93 15.70 16.68
N GLY A 445 -32.69 16.78 17.42
CA GLY A 445 -33.50 17.16 18.58
C GLY A 445 -33.50 16.14 19.72
N ILE A 446 -32.45 15.30 19.85
CA ILE A 446 -32.50 14.09 20.70
C ILE A 446 -32.89 14.41 22.14
N ILE A 447 -32.34 15.47 22.73
CA ILE A 447 -32.65 15.82 24.13
C ILE A 447 -34.14 16.16 24.27
N GLY A 448 -34.70 16.99 23.38
CA GLY A 448 -36.11 17.39 23.42
C GLY A 448 -37.09 16.25 23.12
N ARG A 449 -36.65 15.17 22.47
CA ARG A 449 -37.48 13.95 22.25
C ARG A 449 -37.63 13.10 23.51
N TYR A 450 -36.70 13.21 24.46
CA TYR A 450 -36.63 12.34 25.64
C TYR A 450 -36.73 13.09 26.98
N ARG A 451 -36.65 14.42 26.97
CA ARG A 451 -36.67 15.28 28.16
C ARG A 451 -37.68 16.40 27.98
N ASP A 452 -38.09 16.97 29.11
CA ASP A 452 -39.02 18.09 29.14
C ASP A 452 -38.49 19.28 28.34
N ALA A 453 -39.41 20.14 27.87
CA ALA A 453 -39.08 21.30 27.06
C ALA A 453 -38.05 22.25 27.69
N SER A 454 -37.92 22.25 29.03
CA SER A 454 -36.92 23.03 29.77
C SER A 454 -35.47 22.60 29.52
N PHE A 455 -35.24 21.42 28.93
CA PHE A 455 -33.93 20.92 28.54
C PHE A 455 -33.69 20.99 27.02
N SER A 456 -34.67 21.50 26.26
CA SER A 456 -34.54 21.61 24.81
C SER A 456 -33.56 22.72 24.42
N PHE A 457 -32.92 22.55 23.28
CA PHE A 457 -32.00 23.51 22.71
C PHE A 457 -32.55 23.98 21.38
N ASP A 458 -32.45 25.28 21.13
CA ASP A 458 -32.65 25.88 19.82
C ASP A 458 -31.43 26.75 19.48
N LEU A 459 -31.42 27.27 18.25
CA LEU A 459 -30.38 28.18 17.78
C LEU A 459 -30.77 29.66 17.98
N THR A 460 -31.80 29.94 18.77
CA THR A 460 -32.28 31.30 18.99
C THR A 460 -31.20 32.11 19.71
N GLY A 461 -30.76 33.21 19.10
CA GLY A 461 -29.65 34.02 19.63
C GLY A 461 -28.26 33.42 19.40
N LEU A 462 -28.16 32.29 18.68
CA LEU A 462 -26.91 31.61 18.37
C LEU A 462 -26.56 31.66 16.86
N ALA A 463 -26.65 32.85 16.26
CA ALA A 463 -26.52 33.01 14.81
C ALA A 463 -25.15 32.56 14.24
N PRO A 464 -23.99 32.89 14.84
CA PRO A 464 -22.71 32.32 14.39
C PRO A 464 -22.65 30.80 14.50
N LEU A 465 -23.22 30.20 15.56
CA LEU A 465 -23.26 28.74 15.70
C LEU A 465 -24.16 28.10 14.63
N GLN A 466 -25.28 28.73 14.31
CA GLN A 466 -26.16 28.28 13.22
C GLN A 466 -25.42 28.30 11.88
N ALA A 467 -24.77 29.41 11.54
CA ALA A 467 -23.98 29.51 10.32
C ALA A 467 -22.86 28.48 10.25
N TRP A 468 -22.18 28.21 11.37
CA TRP A 468 -21.18 27.15 11.48
C TRP A 468 -21.75 25.76 11.27
N LEU A 469 -22.90 25.46 11.88
CA LEU A 469 -23.56 24.16 11.73
C LEU A 469 -23.97 23.95 10.27
N ASP A 470 -24.58 24.95 9.64
CA ASP A 470 -24.98 24.91 8.23
C ASP A 470 -23.77 24.71 7.31
N ALA A 471 -22.67 25.43 7.56
CA ALA A 471 -21.42 25.27 6.81
C ALA A 471 -20.84 23.86 6.96
N CYS A 472 -20.84 23.30 8.16
CA CYS A 472 -20.38 21.93 8.41
C CYS A 472 -21.26 20.89 7.70
N LEU A 473 -22.59 21.03 7.77
CA LEU A 473 -23.53 20.08 7.15
C LEU A 473 -23.56 20.20 5.61
N ALA A 474 -23.10 21.32 5.05
CA ALA A 474 -22.92 21.47 3.61
C ALA A 474 -21.70 20.73 3.06
N LEU A 475 -20.75 20.32 3.90
CA LEU A 475 -19.53 19.64 3.45
C LEU A 475 -19.83 18.21 2.97
N PRO A 476 -19.40 17.82 1.75
CA PRO A 476 -19.59 16.46 1.24
C PRO A 476 -19.01 15.38 2.18
N ALA A 477 -17.88 15.67 2.82
CA ALA A 477 -17.24 14.77 3.77
C ALA A 477 -18.10 14.50 5.00
N VAL A 478 -18.93 15.46 5.41
CA VAL A 478 -19.85 15.35 6.53
C VAL A 478 -21.12 14.64 6.10
N GLN A 479 -21.75 15.05 4.99
CA GLN A 479 -23.02 14.50 4.50
C GLN A 479 -23.01 12.98 4.36
N GLN A 480 -21.89 12.40 3.93
CA GLN A 480 -21.72 10.96 3.77
C GLN A 480 -21.69 10.18 5.10
N THR A 481 -21.58 10.87 6.22
CA THR A 481 -21.51 10.27 7.57
C THR A 481 -22.76 10.54 8.40
N LEU A 482 -23.69 11.37 7.91
CA LEU A 482 -24.86 11.77 8.67
C LEU A 482 -25.86 10.62 8.77
N PRO A 483 -26.23 10.18 9.97
CA PRO A 483 -27.32 9.24 10.14
C PRO A 483 -28.66 9.93 9.90
N ASP A 484 -29.65 9.16 9.47
CA ASP A 484 -31.04 9.61 9.37
C ASP A 484 -31.52 10.11 10.76
N PRO A 485 -32.02 11.35 10.87
CA PRO A 485 -32.37 11.95 12.16
C PRO A 485 -33.38 11.11 12.96
N GLU A 486 -34.45 10.62 12.33
CA GLU A 486 -35.51 9.88 13.02
C GLU A 486 -35.04 8.49 13.46
N ARG A 487 -34.27 7.78 12.62
CA ARG A 487 -33.67 6.49 13.01
C ARG A 487 -32.67 6.63 14.15
N LEU A 488 -31.96 7.76 14.21
CA LEU A 488 -30.97 7.97 15.27
C LEU A 488 -31.65 8.16 16.63
N VAL A 489 -32.82 8.79 16.69
CA VAL A 489 -33.57 9.00 17.96
C VAL A 489 -33.78 7.67 18.68
N ASP A 490 -34.21 6.61 17.99
CA ASP A 490 -34.47 5.28 18.58
C ASP A 490 -33.23 4.68 19.27
N THR A 491 -32.04 4.96 18.74
CA THR A 491 -30.76 4.47 19.29
C THR A 491 -30.47 5.07 20.67
N TYR A 492 -30.90 6.31 20.90
CA TYR A 492 -30.67 7.03 22.15
C TYR A 492 -31.66 6.69 23.25
N LYS A 493 -32.70 5.92 22.97
CA LYS A 493 -33.71 5.53 23.96
C LYS A 493 -33.09 4.86 25.19
N ARG A 494 -32.15 3.93 25.00
CA ARG A 494 -31.50 3.22 26.13
C ARG A 494 -30.67 4.16 27.01
N TYR A 495 -30.07 5.19 26.41
CA TYR A 495 -29.38 6.22 27.18
C TYR A 495 -30.39 7.06 27.96
N ALA A 496 -31.49 7.47 27.31
CA ALA A 496 -32.56 8.24 27.93
C ALA A 496 -33.28 7.50 29.07
N ASP A 497 -33.48 6.19 28.95
CA ASP A 497 -34.13 5.36 29.97
C ASP A 497 -33.15 4.98 31.09
N GLY A 498 -31.87 5.35 30.98
CA GLY A 498 -30.82 5.00 31.94
C GLY A 498 -30.41 3.52 31.89
N THR A 499 -30.87 2.76 30.90
CA THR A 499 -30.65 1.31 30.77
C THR A 499 -29.47 0.94 29.87
N ALA A 500 -28.80 1.91 29.24
CA ALA A 500 -27.65 1.66 28.38
C ALA A 500 -26.49 0.98 29.13
N GLU A 501 -26.11 -0.22 28.71
CA GLU A 501 -24.98 -0.99 29.28
C GLU A 501 -23.62 -0.60 28.66
N SER A 502 -23.59 0.46 27.84
CA SER A 502 -22.33 0.97 27.31
C SER A 502 -21.45 1.54 28.42
N LYS A 503 -20.12 1.58 28.18
CA LYS A 503 -19.18 2.21 29.12
C LYS A 503 -19.56 3.68 29.42
N VAL A 504 -20.05 4.40 28.41
CA VAL A 504 -20.57 5.78 28.55
C VAL A 504 -21.76 5.83 29.51
N GLY A 505 -22.77 4.98 29.30
CA GLY A 505 -23.94 4.93 30.17
C GLY A 505 -23.57 4.59 31.61
N ALA A 506 -22.65 3.65 31.80
CA ALA A 506 -22.14 3.27 33.11
C ALA A 506 -21.37 4.41 33.80
N ALA A 507 -20.47 5.10 33.09
CA ALA A 507 -19.70 6.22 33.63
C ALA A 507 -20.63 7.36 34.10
N VAL A 508 -21.57 7.78 33.26
CA VAL A 508 -22.47 8.89 33.59
C VAL A 508 -23.41 8.55 34.74
N ARG A 509 -23.95 7.32 34.79
CA ARG A 509 -24.73 6.85 35.95
C ARG A 509 -23.91 6.89 37.24
N ALA A 510 -22.64 6.51 37.19
CA ALA A 510 -21.71 6.54 38.31
C ALA A 510 -21.22 7.95 38.71
N GLY A 511 -21.71 9.02 38.07
CA GLY A 511 -21.29 10.40 38.40
C GLY A 511 -20.07 10.91 37.64
N LYS A 512 -19.51 10.11 36.73
CA LYS A 512 -18.31 10.45 35.95
C LYS A 512 -18.66 11.09 34.62
N SER A 513 -17.70 11.80 34.03
CA SER A 513 -17.88 12.43 32.73
C SER A 513 -17.91 11.39 31.60
N ALA A 514 -18.66 11.67 30.54
CA ALA A 514 -18.79 10.75 29.42
C ALA A 514 -17.50 10.54 28.62
N HIS A 515 -16.44 11.32 28.79
CA HIS A 515 -15.14 11.12 28.13
C HIS A 515 -14.17 10.29 28.98
N GLU A 516 -14.44 10.09 30.27
CA GLU A 516 -13.58 9.33 31.20
C GLU A 516 -13.71 7.80 31.04
N HIS A 517 -14.40 7.34 29.99
CA HIS A 517 -14.61 5.93 29.68
C HIS A 517 -13.67 5.39 28.59
N GLU A 518 -12.95 6.30 27.92
CA GLU A 518 -11.96 6.01 26.88
C GLU A 518 -10.78 5.22 27.48
#